data_AF-A0A3A3GFN8-F1
#
_entry.id   AF-A0A3A3GFN8-F1
#
_cell.length_a   1.000
_cell.length_b   1.000
_cell.length_c   1.000
_cell.angle_alpha   90.00
_cell.angle_beta   90.00
_cell.angle_gamma   90.00
#
_symmetry.space_group_name_H-M   'P 1'
#
loop_
_entity.id
_entity.type
_entity.pdbx_description
1 polymer ?
#
loop_
_entity_poly.entity_id
_entity_poly.type
_entity_poly.pdbx_seq_one_letter_code
_entity_poly.pdbx_strand_id
1 'polypeptide(L)'
;MASFQKMSAVLAVLCMLVITSPAGQYAALVMPAAAEQSNRDVQIKPEQLDNEILNKLDCLYQELSGSPDTNMSWKRVSEGPNGLYVLTDEAGNYAQVKRETGEVFMAVLYMKAEQVGEALRIAAAKALKELDPSWNGAFDQAQRSYHKERDVFTSLSGDSFSVTFEGGNVTGIDVTCSYANMPQAVKEGAERLLQVLSNKSYSIKKAVMYSSQNKLEWRLEAMNNSNKERILISLNAVTGEVDGYHPF
;
A
#
# COMPACT_ATOMS: atom_id res chain seq x y z
N MET A 1 -16.93 -2.46 -32.35
CA MET A 1 -15.65 -2.01 -31.77
C MET A 1 -15.95 -1.33 -30.45
N ALA A 2 -15.85 -2.07 -29.35
CA ALA A 2 -16.09 -1.53 -28.02
C ALA A 2 -15.09 -2.17 -27.06
N SER A 3 -14.64 -1.37 -26.09
CA SER A 3 -13.93 -1.76 -24.87
C SER A 3 -12.43 -2.08 -25.00
N PHE A 4 -11.61 -1.03 -25.10
CA PHE A 4 -10.19 -1.06 -24.69
C PHE A 4 -9.81 0.07 -23.71
N GLN A 5 -10.79 0.67 -23.01
CA GLN A 5 -10.54 1.82 -22.12
C GLN A 5 -10.88 1.59 -20.64
N LYS A 6 -11.32 0.40 -20.23
CA LYS A 6 -11.70 0.14 -18.82
C LYS A 6 -10.71 -0.68 -17.99
N MET A 7 -9.58 -1.10 -18.56
CA MET A 7 -8.65 -2.05 -17.91
C MET A 7 -7.29 -1.44 -17.55
N SER A 8 -7.23 -0.11 -17.32
CA SER A 8 -6.00 0.58 -16.89
C SER A 8 -6.12 1.30 -15.54
N ALA A 9 -7.31 1.40 -14.95
CA ALA A 9 -7.48 2.06 -13.65
C ALA A 9 -7.24 1.11 -12.47
N VAL A 10 -7.69 -0.14 -12.56
CA VAL A 10 -7.64 -1.11 -11.44
C VAL A 10 -6.20 -1.52 -11.10
N LEU A 11 -5.33 -1.66 -12.10
CA LEU A 11 -3.92 -2.03 -11.90
C LEU A 11 -3.10 -0.86 -11.33
N ALA A 12 -3.37 0.37 -11.77
CA ALA A 12 -2.71 1.58 -11.25
C ALA A 12 -3.11 1.88 -9.79
N VAL A 13 -4.36 1.57 -9.42
CA VAL A 13 -4.84 1.69 -8.03
C VAL A 13 -4.22 0.62 -7.12
N LEU A 14 -4.00 -0.59 -7.61
CA LEU A 14 -3.28 -1.66 -6.90
C LEU A 14 -1.81 -1.29 -6.63
N CYS A 15 -1.11 -0.68 -7.60
CA CYS A 15 0.27 -0.23 -7.41
C CYS A 15 0.41 0.96 -6.46
N MET A 16 -0.59 1.84 -6.35
CA MET A 16 -0.54 2.98 -5.41
C MET A 16 -0.97 2.61 -3.98
N LEU A 17 -1.90 1.67 -3.80
CA LEU A 17 -2.38 1.27 -2.46
C LEU A 17 -1.35 0.48 -1.64
N VAL A 18 -0.42 -0.20 -2.31
CA VAL A 18 0.66 -0.98 -1.66
C VAL A 18 1.80 -0.09 -1.15
N ILE A 19 1.92 1.15 -1.63
CA ILE A 19 3.09 2.03 -1.36
C ILE A 19 2.85 3.02 -0.19
N THR A 20 1.61 3.30 0.21
CA THR A 20 1.28 4.36 1.21
C THR A 20 0.27 3.93 2.28
N SER A 21 0.35 2.68 2.74
CA SER A 21 -0.59 2.17 3.76
C SER A 21 0.17 1.65 4.96
N PRO A 22 -0.21 1.99 6.21
CA PRO A 22 0.23 1.23 7.37
C PRO A 22 -0.16 -0.23 7.15
N ALA A 23 0.83 -1.11 7.24
CA ALA A 23 0.69 -2.52 6.91
C ALA A 23 -0.55 -3.10 7.60
N GLY A 24 -1.46 -3.68 6.80
CA GLY A 24 -2.62 -4.42 7.28
C GLY A 24 -4.00 -3.76 7.13
N GLN A 25 -4.13 -2.43 7.00
CA GLN A 25 -5.48 -1.81 7.00
C GLN A 25 -6.17 -1.74 5.62
N TYR A 26 -5.43 -1.87 4.52
CA TYR A 26 -6.01 -1.88 3.16
C TYR A 26 -5.87 -3.23 2.44
N ALA A 27 -5.22 -4.23 3.05
CA ALA A 27 -5.27 -5.61 2.52
C ALA A 27 -6.72 -6.06 2.31
N ALA A 28 -7.62 -5.66 3.21
CA ALA A 28 -9.06 -5.91 3.12
C ALA A 28 -9.80 -5.13 1.99
N LEU A 29 -9.24 -4.04 1.47
CA LEU A 29 -9.82 -3.24 0.38
C LEU A 29 -9.28 -3.64 -1.01
N VAL A 30 -8.12 -4.29 -1.06
CA VAL A 30 -7.57 -4.90 -2.29
C VAL A 30 -8.13 -6.31 -2.51
N MET A 31 -8.55 -7.00 -1.44
CA MET A 31 -9.08 -8.37 -1.51
C MET A 31 -10.46 -8.59 -2.16
N PRO A 32 -11.43 -7.65 -2.22
CA PRO A 32 -12.74 -7.97 -2.79
C PRO A 32 -12.67 -8.24 -4.30
N ALA A 33 -11.75 -7.59 -5.01
CA ALA A 33 -11.55 -7.81 -6.44
C ALA A 33 -10.82 -9.14 -6.74
N ALA A 34 -10.03 -9.66 -5.79
CA ALA A 34 -9.37 -10.96 -5.92
C ALA A 34 -10.28 -12.13 -5.48
N ALA A 35 -11.23 -11.89 -4.58
CA ALA A 35 -12.13 -12.93 -4.07
C ALA A 35 -13.15 -13.41 -5.13
N GLU A 36 -13.63 -12.52 -6.00
CA GLU A 36 -14.63 -12.89 -7.03
C GLU A 36 -14.05 -13.60 -8.27
N GLN A 37 -12.71 -13.65 -8.45
CA GLN A 37 -12.06 -14.44 -9.50
C GLN A 37 -11.68 -15.87 -9.07
N SER A 38 -11.77 -16.19 -7.78
CA SER A 38 -11.28 -17.45 -7.19
C SER A 38 -12.01 -18.75 -7.61
N ASN A 39 -13.06 -18.66 -8.43
CA ASN A 39 -13.87 -19.82 -8.84
C ASN A 39 -13.47 -20.45 -10.17
N ARG A 40 -12.31 -20.09 -10.76
CA ARG A 40 -11.77 -20.73 -11.97
C ARG A 40 -10.25 -20.95 -11.97
N ASP A 41 -9.61 -21.00 -10.82
CA ASP A 41 -8.16 -21.16 -10.79
C ASP A 41 -7.75 -22.62 -11.06
N VAL A 42 -6.96 -22.80 -12.11
CA VAL A 42 -6.07 -23.94 -12.24
C VAL A 42 -5.17 -23.93 -11.02
N GLN A 43 -5.34 -24.88 -10.10
CA GLN A 43 -4.45 -25.03 -8.94
C GLN A 43 -3.11 -25.57 -9.42
N ILE A 44 -2.20 -24.66 -9.75
CA ILE A 44 -0.79 -25.00 -9.95
C ILE A 44 -0.21 -25.22 -8.56
N LYS A 45 0.34 -26.40 -8.32
CA LYS A 45 1.06 -26.65 -7.07
C LYS A 45 2.46 -26.05 -7.16
N PRO A 46 3.04 -25.51 -6.08
CA PRO A 46 4.38 -24.95 -6.08
C PRO A 46 5.44 -25.91 -6.65
N GLU A 47 5.30 -27.22 -6.43
CA GLU A 47 6.23 -28.24 -6.92
C GLU A 47 6.17 -28.45 -8.44
N GLN A 48 5.17 -27.86 -9.11
CA GLN A 48 5.04 -27.87 -10.57
C GLN A 48 5.69 -26.65 -11.24
N LEU A 49 6.21 -25.70 -10.46
CA LEU A 49 6.95 -24.57 -11.00
C LEU A 49 8.35 -25.01 -11.44
N ASP A 50 8.85 -24.34 -12.48
CA ASP A 50 10.21 -24.53 -12.93
C ASP A 50 11.19 -24.13 -11.80
N ASN A 51 12.19 -24.97 -11.54
CA ASN A 51 13.22 -24.70 -10.53
C ASN A 51 13.99 -23.41 -10.83
N GLU A 52 14.14 -23.01 -12.10
CA GLU A 52 14.76 -21.74 -12.45
C GLU A 52 13.93 -20.54 -11.94
N ILE A 53 12.60 -20.63 -11.99
CA ILE A 53 11.69 -19.61 -11.46
C ILE A 53 11.86 -19.51 -9.94
N LEU A 54 11.85 -20.66 -9.26
CA LEU A 54 11.99 -20.72 -7.80
C LEU A 54 13.33 -20.14 -7.35
N ASN A 55 14.43 -20.49 -8.03
CA ASN A 55 15.76 -19.96 -7.72
C ASN A 55 15.85 -18.43 -7.92
N LYS A 56 15.25 -17.89 -9.00
CA LYS A 56 15.21 -16.43 -9.23
C LYS A 56 14.44 -15.70 -8.13
N LEU A 57 13.33 -16.29 -7.68
CA LEU A 57 12.55 -15.76 -6.57
C LEU A 57 13.37 -15.79 -5.28
N ASP A 58 13.99 -16.92 -4.93
CA ASP A 58 14.80 -17.01 -3.70
C ASP A 58 15.95 -15.98 -3.72
N CYS A 59 16.68 -15.84 -4.83
CA CYS A 59 17.71 -14.80 -4.96
C CYS A 59 17.16 -13.38 -4.73
N LEU A 60 16.02 -13.05 -5.35
CA LEU A 60 15.40 -11.73 -5.15
C LEU A 60 14.96 -11.52 -3.70
N TYR A 61 14.37 -12.53 -3.06
CA TYR A 61 13.92 -12.41 -1.66
C TYR A 61 15.09 -12.35 -0.67
N GLN A 62 16.22 -12.97 -0.97
CA GLN A 62 17.48 -12.81 -0.22
C GLN A 62 18.03 -11.39 -0.35
N GLU A 63 17.97 -10.79 -1.55
CA GLU A 63 18.34 -9.38 -1.75
C GLU A 63 17.41 -8.45 -0.98
N LEU A 64 16.09 -8.66 -1.10
CA LEU A 64 15.10 -7.87 -0.39
C LEU A 64 15.25 -7.99 1.13
N SER A 65 15.48 -9.18 1.67
CA SER A 65 15.67 -9.36 3.11
C SER A 65 17.03 -8.87 3.60
N GLY A 66 18.03 -8.82 2.72
CA GLY A 66 19.43 -8.62 3.07
C GLY A 66 20.06 -9.85 3.76
N SER A 67 19.46 -11.04 3.59
CA SER A 67 19.93 -12.28 4.21
C SER A 67 19.96 -13.43 3.20
N PRO A 68 21.12 -14.09 3.00
CA PRO A 68 21.26 -15.24 2.10
C PRO A 68 20.47 -16.47 2.57
N ASP A 69 20.04 -16.50 3.83
CA ASP A 69 19.30 -17.62 4.40
C ASP A 69 17.78 -17.51 4.15
N THR A 70 17.34 -16.46 3.45
CA THR A 70 15.92 -16.26 3.13
C THR A 70 15.52 -17.20 2.01
N ASN A 71 14.65 -18.16 2.31
CA ASN A 71 14.11 -19.09 1.33
C ASN A 71 12.59 -19.05 1.39
N MET A 72 11.95 -18.93 0.23
CA MET A 72 10.51 -18.74 0.14
C MET A 72 9.78 -20.08 0.09
N SER A 73 8.70 -20.18 0.85
CA SER A 73 7.83 -21.36 0.87
C SER A 73 6.44 -21.01 0.36
N TRP A 74 6.27 -21.05 -0.96
CA TRP A 74 5.03 -20.68 -1.62
C TRP A 74 3.88 -21.63 -1.29
N LYS A 75 2.70 -21.08 -0.99
CA LYS A 75 1.52 -21.86 -0.58
C LYS A 75 0.45 -21.93 -1.66
N ARG A 76 0.36 -20.88 -2.47
CA ARG A 76 -0.59 -20.79 -3.59
C ARG A 76 0.11 -20.22 -4.80
N VAL A 77 -0.23 -20.79 -5.95
CA VAL A 77 0.16 -20.30 -7.26
C VAL A 77 -1.11 -20.23 -8.10
N SER A 78 -1.39 -19.07 -8.69
CA SER A 78 -2.49 -18.88 -9.62
C SER A 78 -2.03 -18.18 -10.89
N GLU A 79 -2.83 -18.30 -11.94
CA GLU A 79 -2.62 -17.53 -13.17
C GLU A 79 -3.23 -16.13 -12.99
N GLY A 80 -2.37 -15.13 -12.92
CA GLY A 80 -2.74 -13.73 -12.94
C GLY A 80 -3.01 -13.20 -14.36
N PRO A 81 -3.45 -11.94 -14.46
CA PRO A 81 -3.63 -11.29 -15.75
C PRO A 81 -2.33 -11.28 -16.56
N ASN A 82 -2.46 -11.30 -17.89
CA ASN A 82 -1.34 -11.22 -18.85
C ASN A 82 -0.35 -12.42 -18.81
N GLY A 83 -0.78 -13.59 -18.34
CA GLY A 83 0.05 -14.80 -18.34
C GLY A 83 1.13 -14.81 -17.25
N LEU A 84 0.95 -14.00 -16.21
CA LEU A 84 1.83 -14.00 -15.03
C LEU A 84 1.38 -15.11 -14.07
N TYR A 85 2.33 -15.78 -13.45
CA TYR A 85 2.07 -16.50 -12.21
C TYR A 85 2.05 -15.53 -11.04
N VAL A 86 1.07 -15.73 -10.17
CA VAL A 86 0.92 -15.01 -8.91
C VAL A 86 1.17 -16.01 -7.78
N LEU A 87 2.18 -15.73 -6.96
CA LEU A 87 2.59 -16.60 -5.87
C LEU A 87 2.37 -15.90 -4.53
N THR A 88 1.83 -16.64 -3.56
CA THR A 88 1.66 -16.15 -2.19
C THR A 88 2.05 -17.20 -1.16
N ASP A 89 2.69 -16.79 -0.08
CA ASP A 89 2.97 -17.65 1.08
C ASP A 89 2.00 -17.40 2.26
N GLU A 90 2.26 -18.05 3.39
CA GLU A 90 1.46 -17.93 4.61
C GLU A 90 1.63 -16.58 5.33
N ALA A 91 2.79 -15.95 5.18
CA ALA A 91 3.07 -14.63 5.75
C ALA A 91 2.49 -13.48 4.92
N GLY A 92 1.91 -13.79 3.75
CA GLY A 92 1.37 -12.82 2.82
C GLY A 92 2.42 -12.24 1.87
N ASN A 93 3.64 -12.80 1.84
CA ASN A 93 4.63 -12.45 0.83
C ASN A 93 4.09 -12.80 -0.55
N TYR A 94 4.46 -12.00 -1.53
CA TYR A 94 3.78 -11.97 -2.82
C TYR A 94 4.74 -11.79 -3.97
N ALA A 95 4.62 -12.59 -5.04
CA ALA A 95 5.36 -12.37 -6.28
C ALA A 95 4.50 -12.48 -7.54
N GLN A 96 4.85 -11.69 -8.56
CA GLN A 96 4.37 -11.81 -9.94
C GLN A 96 5.53 -12.16 -10.85
N VAL A 97 5.38 -13.27 -11.58
CA VAL A 97 6.46 -13.80 -12.43
C VAL A 97 5.93 -14.19 -13.80
N LYS A 98 6.70 -13.90 -14.85
CA LYS A 98 6.36 -14.34 -16.20
C LYS A 98 6.66 -15.82 -16.39
N ARG A 99 5.63 -16.60 -16.75
CA ARG A 99 5.69 -18.06 -16.89
C ARG A 99 6.84 -18.56 -17.76
N GLU A 100 7.08 -17.93 -18.92
CA GLU A 100 8.01 -18.47 -19.92
C GLU A 100 9.48 -18.18 -19.60
N THR A 101 9.75 -17.17 -18.77
CA THR A 101 11.10 -16.63 -18.57
C THR A 101 11.55 -16.63 -17.12
N GLY A 102 10.62 -16.77 -16.18
CA GLY A 102 10.87 -16.55 -14.76
C GLY A 102 11.22 -15.12 -14.40
N GLU A 103 10.98 -14.16 -15.31
CA GLU A 103 11.20 -12.74 -15.03
C GLU A 103 10.22 -12.25 -13.97
N VAL A 104 10.74 -11.70 -12.87
CA VAL A 104 9.92 -11.16 -11.78
C VAL A 104 9.49 -9.73 -12.13
N PHE A 105 8.19 -9.48 -12.11
CA PHE A 105 7.60 -8.16 -12.35
C PHE A 105 7.43 -7.38 -11.05
N MET A 106 6.98 -8.08 -10.01
CA MET A 106 6.75 -7.51 -8.70
C MET A 106 7.06 -8.56 -7.64
N ALA A 107 7.66 -8.12 -6.53
CA ALA A 107 7.80 -8.93 -5.33
C ALA A 107 7.57 -8.06 -4.09
N VAL A 108 6.93 -8.62 -3.07
CA VAL A 108 6.69 -7.99 -1.79
C VAL A 108 7.11 -8.95 -0.68
N LEU A 109 7.98 -8.47 0.20
CA LEU A 109 8.44 -9.14 1.40
C LEU A 109 7.97 -8.37 2.63
N TYR A 110 7.22 -9.05 3.51
CA TYR A 110 6.85 -8.58 4.83
C TYR A 110 7.83 -9.12 5.87
N MET A 111 8.27 -8.24 6.76
CA MET A 111 9.26 -8.56 7.78
C MET A 111 9.04 -7.73 9.03
N LYS A 112 9.70 -8.08 10.14
CA LYS A 112 9.70 -7.22 11.33
C LYS A 112 10.57 -5.99 11.08
N ALA A 113 10.21 -4.87 11.69
CA ALA A 113 10.99 -3.65 11.55
C ALA A 113 12.46 -3.81 11.99
N GLU A 114 12.74 -4.63 13.01
CA GLU A 114 14.10 -4.89 13.52
C GLU A 114 15.02 -5.54 12.49
N GLN A 115 14.46 -6.22 11.48
CA GLN A 115 15.22 -6.84 10.39
C GLN A 115 15.67 -5.82 9.35
N VAL A 116 15.14 -4.59 9.39
CA VAL A 116 15.61 -3.48 8.57
C VAL A 116 16.78 -2.78 9.28
N GLY A 117 17.79 -2.40 8.48
CA GLY A 117 18.98 -1.71 8.96
C GLY A 117 18.65 -0.51 9.85
N GLU A 118 19.43 -0.35 10.92
CA GLU A 118 19.23 0.68 11.96
C GLU A 118 19.17 2.10 11.38
N ALA A 119 20.00 2.39 10.37
CA ALA A 119 20.03 3.70 9.72
C ALA A 119 18.66 4.10 9.12
N LEU A 120 17.95 3.17 8.48
CA LEU A 120 16.61 3.43 7.93
C LEU A 120 15.59 3.66 9.05
N ARG A 121 15.65 2.88 10.13
CA ARG A 121 14.78 3.06 11.29
C ARG A 121 14.98 4.41 11.98
N ILE A 122 16.23 4.85 12.13
CA ILE A 122 16.56 6.19 12.66
C ILE A 122 16.05 7.28 11.73
N ALA A 123 16.26 7.15 10.42
CA ALA A 123 15.77 8.12 9.44
C ALA A 123 14.24 8.21 9.45
N ALA A 124 13.54 7.08 9.57
CA ALA A 124 12.09 7.03 9.64
C ALA A 124 11.57 7.72 10.91
N ALA A 125 12.17 7.41 12.07
CA ALA A 125 11.82 8.06 13.33
C ALA A 125 12.05 9.57 13.29
N LYS A 126 13.15 10.02 12.67
CA LYS A 126 13.44 11.44 12.48
C LYS A 126 12.38 12.11 11.61
N ALA A 127 12.02 11.51 10.48
CA ALA A 127 11.03 12.05 9.56
C ALA A 127 9.64 12.17 10.22
N LEU A 128 9.23 11.18 11.02
CA LEU A 128 7.99 11.26 11.81
C LEU A 128 8.04 12.39 12.83
N LYS A 129 9.16 12.59 13.52
CA LYS A 129 9.30 13.68 14.52
C LYS A 129 9.34 15.08 13.90
N GLU A 130 9.82 15.20 12.66
CA GLU A 130 9.75 16.47 11.92
C GLU A 130 8.30 16.83 11.58
N LEU A 131 7.43 15.83 11.38
CA LEU A 131 6.02 16.01 11.09
C LEU A 131 5.15 16.14 12.36
N ASP A 132 5.42 15.31 13.37
CA ASP A 132 4.79 15.32 14.69
C ASP A 132 5.87 15.21 15.77
N PRO A 133 6.33 16.34 16.34
CA PRO A 133 7.36 16.35 17.39
C PRO A 133 6.99 15.58 18.65
N SER A 134 5.70 15.32 18.88
CA SER A 134 5.23 14.55 20.04
C SER A 134 5.32 13.04 19.85
N TRP A 135 5.62 12.58 18.63
CA TRP A 135 5.69 11.16 18.31
C TRP A 135 6.77 10.43 19.10
N ASN A 136 6.35 9.35 19.77
CA ASN A 136 7.17 8.49 20.61
C ASN A 136 6.91 6.98 20.37
N GLY A 137 6.34 6.65 19.20
CA GLY A 137 6.00 5.28 18.83
C GLY A 137 7.20 4.40 18.45
N ALA A 138 6.91 3.18 18.02
CA ALA A 138 7.88 2.21 17.53
C ALA A 138 7.40 1.61 16.20
N PHE A 139 8.34 1.26 15.33
CA PHE A 139 8.04 0.51 14.11
C PHE A 139 7.92 -0.97 14.48
N ASP A 140 6.81 -1.60 14.12
CA ASP A 140 6.56 -3.02 14.38
C ASP A 140 6.85 -3.87 13.14
N GLN A 141 6.55 -3.31 11.97
CA GLN A 141 6.60 -4.02 10.70
C GLN A 141 7.41 -3.26 9.65
N ALA A 142 7.92 -4.01 8.69
CA ALA A 142 8.53 -3.50 7.49
C ALA A 142 8.04 -4.27 6.27
N GLN A 143 8.01 -3.59 5.14
CA GLN A 143 7.72 -4.16 3.84
C GLN A 143 8.81 -3.72 2.87
N ARG A 144 9.37 -4.65 2.10
CA ARG A 144 10.25 -4.35 0.98
C ARG A 144 9.63 -4.82 -0.32
N SER A 145 9.58 -3.92 -1.29
CA SER A 145 8.89 -4.17 -2.56
C SER A 145 9.82 -3.91 -3.72
N TYR A 146 9.90 -4.88 -4.62
CA TYR A 146 10.57 -4.78 -5.91
C TYR A 146 9.53 -4.60 -7.01
N HIS A 147 9.84 -3.73 -7.97
CA HIS A 147 9.12 -3.62 -9.23
C HIS A 147 10.15 -3.48 -10.35
N LYS A 148 10.00 -4.25 -11.44
CA LYS A 148 11.01 -4.38 -12.50
C LYS A 148 11.59 -3.06 -13.04
N GLU A 149 10.79 -2.00 -13.04
CA GLU A 149 11.16 -0.69 -13.60
C GLU A 149 11.48 0.38 -12.53
N ARG A 150 11.63 -0.01 -11.26
CA ARG A 150 11.81 0.92 -10.15
C ARG A 150 12.83 0.42 -9.14
N ASP A 151 13.34 1.35 -8.35
CA ASP A 151 14.14 1.01 -7.18
C ASP A 151 13.30 0.25 -6.13
N VAL A 152 13.98 -0.46 -5.24
CA VAL A 152 13.33 -1.13 -4.12
C VAL A 152 12.71 -0.09 -3.19
N PHE A 153 11.41 -0.28 -2.90
CA PHE A 153 10.71 0.49 -1.90
C PHE A 153 10.83 -0.21 -0.55
N THR A 154 11.15 0.54 0.51
CA THR A 154 11.05 0.05 1.89
C THR A 154 10.00 0.86 2.61
N SER A 155 8.99 0.21 3.20
CA SER A 155 8.04 0.85 4.11
C SER A 155 8.30 0.34 5.53
N LEU A 156 8.32 1.25 6.50
CA LEU A 156 8.39 0.97 7.93
C LEU A 156 7.10 1.46 8.57
N SER A 157 6.36 0.60 9.25
CA SER A 157 5.04 0.93 9.80
C SER A 157 4.83 0.49 11.24
N GLY A 158 3.94 1.20 11.92
CA GLY A 158 3.32 0.81 13.19
C GLY A 158 1.80 0.96 13.11
N ASP A 159 1.13 0.91 14.24
CA ASP A 159 -0.35 0.90 14.32
C ASP A 159 -1.05 2.04 13.56
N SER A 160 -0.45 3.24 13.57
CA SER A 160 -1.08 4.46 13.06
C SER A 160 -0.21 5.24 12.08
N PHE A 161 0.90 4.68 11.60
CA PHE A 161 1.79 5.39 10.67
C PHE A 161 2.57 4.46 9.76
N SER A 162 3.04 5.00 8.65
CA SER A 162 4.05 4.38 7.79
C SER A 162 5.02 5.42 7.25
N VAL A 163 6.27 5.04 7.06
CA VAL A 163 7.30 5.83 6.38
C VAL A 163 7.85 5.01 5.23
N THR A 164 7.82 5.59 4.04
CA THR A 164 8.22 4.94 2.79
C THR A 164 9.53 5.54 2.29
N PHE A 165 10.42 4.66 1.85
CA PHE A 165 11.73 4.96 1.29
C PHE A 165 11.84 4.46 -0.14
N GLU A 166 12.49 5.22 -1.00
CA GLU A 166 12.92 4.83 -2.35
C GLU A 166 14.40 5.18 -2.50
N GLY A 167 15.24 4.20 -2.87
CA GLY A 167 16.69 4.41 -2.95
C GLY A 167 17.33 4.88 -1.64
N GLY A 168 16.71 4.57 -0.49
CA GLY A 168 17.16 5.00 0.84
C GLY A 168 16.72 6.40 1.28
N ASN A 169 16.02 7.15 0.43
CA ASN A 169 15.48 8.46 0.76
C ASN A 169 14.01 8.36 1.16
N VAL A 170 13.58 9.13 2.17
CA VAL A 170 12.16 9.22 2.54
C VAL A 170 11.39 9.87 1.40
N THR A 171 10.39 9.16 0.88
CA THR A 171 9.51 9.63 -0.21
C THR A 171 8.07 9.81 0.23
N GLY A 172 7.65 9.16 1.32
CA GLY A 172 6.30 9.26 1.84
C GLY A 172 6.21 9.03 3.34
N ILE A 173 5.27 9.71 3.97
CA ILE A 173 4.88 9.50 5.37
C ILE A 173 3.36 9.53 5.43
N ASP A 174 2.76 8.50 6.00
CA ASP A 174 1.34 8.45 6.32
C ASP A 174 1.18 8.42 7.84
N VAL A 175 0.31 9.27 8.38
CA VAL A 175 -0.05 9.25 9.80
C VAL A 175 -1.57 9.26 9.90
N THR A 176 -2.13 8.18 10.43
CA THR A 176 -3.55 8.10 10.78
C THR A 176 -3.78 8.91 12.05
N CYS A 177 -4.62 9.92 11.95
CA CYS A 177 -4.94 10.80 13.07
C CYS A 177 -6.42 10.70 13.44
N SER A 178 -6.74 11.05 14.69
CA SER A 178 -8.13 11.30 15.07
C SER A 178 -8.64 12.56 14.38
N TYR A 179 -9.87 12.52 13.87
CA TYR A 179 -10.56 13.70 13.33
C TYR A 179 -10.56 14.88 14.31
N ALA A 180 -10.61 14.60 15.62
CA ALA A 180 -10.55 15.63 16.66
C ALA A 180 -9.27 16.48 16.58
N ASN A 181 -8.14 15.87 16.21
CA ASN A 181 -6.82 16.50 16.20
C ASN A 181 -6.52 17.24 14.89
N MET A 182 -7.44 17.19 13.91
CA MET A 182 -7.24 17.88 12.64
C MET A 182 -7.30 19.41 12.78
N PRO A 183 -6.53 20.15 11.96
CA PRO A 183 -6.64 21.60 11.88
C PRO A 183 -8.05 22.04 11.49
N GLN A 184 -8.51 23.14 12.10
CA GLN A 184 -9.87 23.66 11.88
C GLN A 184 -10.16 23.96 10.41
N ALA A 185 -9.20 24.54 9.68
CA ALA A 185 -9.34 24.83 8.25
C ALA A 185 -9.63 23.58 7.41
N VAL A 186 -9.00 22.45 7.76
CA VAL A 186 -9.21 21.17 7.05
C VAL A 186 -10.60 20.61 7.35
N LYS A 187 -11.05 20.70 8.60
CA LYS A 187 -12.42 20.31 8.99
C LYS A 187 -13.46 21.11 8.20
N GLU A 188 -13.31 22.42 8.14
CA GLU A 188 -14.18 23.32 7.39
C GLU A 188 -14.15 23.04 5.87
N GLY A 189 -12.97 22.75 5.33
CA GLY A 189 -12.81 22.28 3.95
C GLY A 189 -13.63 21.04 3.63
N ALA A 190 -13.49 20.01 4.45
CA ALA A 190 -14.19 18.75 4.30
C ALA A 190 -15.70 18.93 4.47
N GLU A 191 -16.12 19.68 5.48
CA GLU A 191 -17.52 20.00 5.73
C GLU A 191 -18.13 20.69 4.52
N ARG A 192 -17.50 21.75 3.98
CA ARG A 192 -17.97 22.46 2.77
C ARG A 192 -18.23 21.52 1.61
N LEU A 193 -17.31 20.60 1.30
CA LEU A 193 -17.52 19.61 0.25
C LEU A 193 -18.70 18.68 0.56
N LEU A 194 -18.75 18.15 1.78
CA LEU A 194 -19.85 17.27 2.18
C LEU A 194 -21.21 17.97 2.12
N GLN A 195 -21.27 19.29 2.35
CA GLN A 195 -22.50 20.07 2.18
C GLN A 195 -22.98 20.06 0.73
N VAL A 196 -22.05 20.28 -0.21
CA VAL A 196 -22.32 20.24 -1.66
C VAL A 196 -22.78 18.85 -2.09
N LEU A 197 -22.22 17.78 -1.52
CA LEU A 197 -22.54 16.39 -1.86
C LEU A 197 -23.78 15.80 -1.18
N SER A 198 -24.60 16.62 -0.48
CA SER A 198 -25.78 16.24 0.33
C SER A 198 -25.49 15.95 1.81
N ASN A 199 -25.09 17.03 2.49
CA ASN A 199 -24.66 17.27 3.89
C ASN A 199 -25.03 16.32 5.05
N LYS A 200 -26.05 15.46 4.95
CA LYS A 200 -26.59 14.74 6.12
C LYS A 200 -26.32 13.25 6.16
N SER A 201 -25.82 12.69 5.07
CA SER A 201 -25.56 11.26 5.04
C SER A 201 -24.10 10.93 5.31
N TYR A 202 -23.11 11.78 5.01
CA TYR A 202 -21.71 11.38 5.18
C TYR A 202 -21.20 11.54 6.61
N SER A 203 -20.40 10.58 7.06
CA SER A 203 -19.60 10.69 8.28
C SER A 203 -18.15 10.29 8.01
N ILE A 204 -17.20 11.08 8.51
CA ILE A 204 -15.77 10.77 8.40
C ILE A 204 -15.47 9.51 9.24
N LYS A 205 -14.84 8.53 8.61
CA LYS A 205 -14.46 7.25 9.22
C LYS A 205 -12.97 7.15 9.49
N LYS A 206 -12.16 7.75 8.62
CA LYS A 206 -10.71 7.71 8.72
C LYS A 206 -10.13 9.04 8.27
N ALA A 207 -9.07 9.48 8.94
CA ALA A 207 -8.30 10.65 8.57
C ALA A 207 -6.81 10.28 8.56
N VAL A 208 -6.15 10.53 7.44
CA VAL A 208 -4.72 10.28 7.27
C VAL A 208 -4.06 11.57 6.80
N MET A 209 -3.04 12.02 7.53
CA MET A 209 -2.12 13.03 7.04
C MET A 209 -1.06 12.34 6.17
N TYR A 210 -0.94 12.78 4.93
CA TYR A 210 0.03 12.29 3.97
C TYR A 210 1.05 13.38 3.67
N SER A 211 2.32 13.04 3.82
CA SER A 211 3.45 13.89 3.45
C SER A 211 4.29 13.19 2.38
N SER A 212 4.63 13.91 1.33
CA SER A 212 5.59 13.52 0.29
C SER A 212 6.45 14.74 -0.04
N GLN A 213 7.53 14.54 -0.82
CA GLN A 213 8.56 15.57 -1.06
C GLN A 213 8.04 16.97 -1.39
N ASN A 214 6.89 17.10 -2.06
CA ASN A 214 6.31 18.38 -2.45
C ASN A 214 4.85 18.57 -2.03
N LYS A 215 4.29 17.67 -1.20
CA LYS A 215 2.87 17.71 -0.86
C LYS A 215 2.63 17.28 0.57
N LEU A 216 1.90 18.11 1.30
CA LEU A 216 1.32 17.78 2.59
C LEU A 216 -0.20 17.91 2.48
N GLU A 217 -0.92 16.81 2.65
CA GLU A 217 -2.37 16.75 2.49
C GLU A 217 -3.04 15.90 3.57
N TRP A 218 -4.33 16.11 3.75
CA TRP A 218 -5.22 15.20 4.47
C TRP A 218 -6.04 14.38 3.50
N ARG A 219 -6.08 13.08 3.74
CA ARG A 219 -6.93 12.12 3.05
C ARG A 219 -8.00 11.63 4.02
N LEU A 220 -9.25 11.95 3.73
CA LEU A 220 -10.39 11.61 4.58
C LEU A 220 -11.28 10.59 3.89
N GLU A 221 -11.52 9.45 4.54
CA GLU A 221 -12.55 8.51 4.11
C GLU A 221 -13.88 8.93 4.75
N ALA A 222 -14.87 9.27 3.93
CA ALA A 222 -16.22 9.56 4.37
C ALA A 222 -17.17 8.47 3.87
N MET A 223 -18.09 8.02 4.73
CA MET A 223 -19.11 7.03 4.38
C MET A 223 -20.50 7.61 4.53
N ASN A 224 -21.31 7.46 3.50
CA ASN A 224 -22.73 7.77 3.49
C ASN A 224 -23.49 6.77 4.36
N ASN A 225 -24.16 7.28 5.38
CA ASN A 225 -24.89 6.54 6.40
C ASN A 225 -26.09 5.79 5.80
N SER A 226 -26.68 6.32 4.73
CA SER A 226 -27.90 5.82 4.09
C SER A 226 -27.62 4.69 3.10
N ASN A 227 -26.70 4.88 2.15
CA ASN A 227 -26.44 3.93 1.06
C ASN A 227 -25.08 3.20 1.18
N LYS A 228 -24.29 3.50 2.23
CA LYS A 228 -22.95 2.94 2.47
C LYS A 228 -21.90 3.28 1.41
N GLU A 229 -22.20 4.23 0.52
CA GLU A 229 -21.24 4.77 -0.43
C GLU A 229 -20.07 5.41 0.31
N ARG A 230 -18.86 5.16 -0.18
CA ARG A 230 -17.64 5.71 0.39
C ARG A 230 -17.01 6.66 -0.59
N ILE A 231 -16.43 7.73 -0.06
CA ILE A 231 -15.63 8.68 -0.82
C ILE A 231 -14.31 8.93 -0.09
N LEU A 232 -13.26 9.16 -0.86
CA LEU A 232 -11.98 9.68 -0.40
C LEU A 232 -11.91 11.17 -0.73
N ILE A 233 -11.63 12.02 0.25
CA ILE A 233 -11.47 13.47 0.07
C ILE A 233 -10.01 13.81 0.30
N SER A 234 -9.38 14.52 -0.64
CA SER A 234 -8.02 15.04 -0.50
C SER A 234 -8.06 16.55 -0.26
N LEU A 235 -7.41 17.01 0.81
CA LEU A 235 -7.35 18.43 1.18
C LEU A 235 -5.92 18.86 1.43
N ASN A 236 -5.58 20.09 1.03
CA ASN A 236 -4.32 20.71 1.42
C ASN A 236 -4.23 20.82 2.95
N ALA A 237 -3.09 20.43 3.53
CA ALA A 237 -2.98 20.35 4.98
C ALA A 237 -2.87 21.69 5.71
N VAL A 238 -2.52 22.76 5.00
CA VAL A 238 -2.38 24.10 5.57
C VAL A 238 -3.65 24.90 5.34
N THR A 239 -4.15 24.94 4.10
CA THR A 239 -5.28 25.79 3.72
C THR A 239 -6.64 25.13 3.96
N GLY A 240 -6.69 23.79 4.02
CA GLY A 240 -7.94 23.04 4.04
C GLY A 240 -8.72 23.14 2.73
N GLU A 241 -8.10 23.62 1.65
CA GLU A 241 -8.71 23.60 0.33
C GLU A 241 -8.81 22.16 -0.18
N VAL A 242 -9.92 21.85 -0.85
CA VAL A 242 -10.16 20.52 -1.40
C VAL A 242 -9.45 20.41 -2.75
N ASP A 243 -8.47 19.53 -2.82
CA ASP A 243 -7.76 19.21 -4.06
C ASP A 243 -8.61 18.30 -4.96
N GLY A 244 -9.45 17.44 -4.35
CA GLY A 244 -10.34 16.55 -5.08
C GLY A 244 -11.07 15.55 -4.19
N TYR A 245 -11.99 14.79 -4.79
CA TYR A 245 -12.61 13.63 -4.15
C TYR A 245 -12.84 12.49 -5.15
N HIS A 246 -12.85 11.27 -4.64
CA HIS A 246 -13.01 10.04 -5.42
C HIS A 246 -14.02 9.10 -4.76
N PRO A 247 -15.10 8.67 -5.44
CA PRO A 247 -15.94 7.59 -4.97
C PRO A 247 -15.20 6.23 -5.12
N PHE A 248 -15.46 5.33 -4.18
CA PHE A 248 -15.00 3.93 -4.25
C PHE A 248 -15.97 3.05 -5.05
#